data_AF-A0A8T7EXX5-F1
#
_entry.id   AF-A0A8T7EXX5-F1
#
_cell.length_a   1.000
_cell.length_b   1.000
_cell.length_c   1.000
_cell.angle_alpha   90.00
_cell.angle_beta   90.00
_cell.angle_gamma   90.00
#
_symmetry.space_group_name_H-M   'P 1'
#
loop_
_entity.id
_entity.type
_entity.pdbx_description
1 polymer ?
#
loop_
_entity_poly.entity_id
_entity_poly.type
_entity_poly.pdbx_seq_one_letter_code
_entity_poly.pdbx_strand_id
1 'polypeptide(L)'
;MLLGLILALVIGTAHAQSSAVAWIYTASDGSIVRVNTANGAIIDAYRLPLSPAFNVYGPAAIVSSGGRFVAYTAIDNLTGTNNRQLVVYDTQVGAIRFTYDLTGVSDGALDFERAPGAARRSTRPRRPSPSASCVAAHGAGRGEPRQRVNRR
;
A
#
# COMPACT_ATOMS: atom_id res chain seq x y z
N MET A 1 43.24 1.29 54.17
CA MET A 1 43.52 0.74 52.82
C MET A 1 42.20 0.21 52.27
N LEU A 2 41.75 0.84 51.19
CA LEU A 2 40.39 0.81 50.66
C LEU A 2 40.21 -0.46 49.81
N LEU A 3 39.39 -1.42 50.27
CA LEU A 3 39.04 -2.61 49.49
C LEU A 3 37.94 -2.22 48.50
N GLY A 4 38.33 -2.10 47.22
CA GLY A 4 37.49 -1.57 46.14
C GLY A 4 36.37 -2.54 45.74
N LEU A 5 35.13 -2.05 45.87
CA LEU A 5 33.91 -2.67 45.35
C LEU A 5 33.70 -2.21 43.90
N ILE A 6 34.01 -3.06 42.90
CA ILE A 6 33.66 -2.79 41.50
C ILE A 6 32.31 -3.45 41.21
N LEU A 7 31.23 -2.67 41.33
CA LEU A 7 29.90 -3.05 40.86
C LEU A 7 29.83 -2.71 39.36
N ALA A 8 30.05 -3.71 38.50
CA ALA A 8 29.84 -3.57 37.06
C ALA A 8 28.33 -3.50 36.77
N LEU A 9 27.82 -2.28 36.65
CA LEU A 9 26.46 -2.02 36.16
C LEU A 9 26.41 -2.37 34.67
N VAL A 10 26.02 -3.60 34.35
CA VAL A 10 25.67 -4.00 32.97
C VAL A 10 24.37 -3.29 32.62
N ILE A 11 24.49 -2.07 32.08
CA ILE A 11 23.39 -1.39 31.41
C ILE A 11 23.21 -2.11 30.07
N GLY A 12 22.55 -3.27 30.10
CA GLY A 12 22.07 -3.91 28.89
C GLY A 12 21.09 -2.94 28.25
N THR A 13 21.44 -2.42 27.07
CA THR A 13 20.48 -1.72 26.23
C THR A 13 19.32 -2.68 26.02
N ALA A 14 18.14 -2.37 26.55
CA ALA A 14 16.92 -3.04 26.14
C ALA A 14 16.68 -2.61 24.69
N HIS A 15 17.27 -3.35 23.74
CA HIS A 15 16.85 -3.27 22.36
C HIS A 15 15.39 -3.72 22.40
N ALA A 16 14.47 -2.78 22.21
CA ALA A 16 13.08 -3.10 21.95
C ALA A 16 13.12 -4.01 20.72
N GLN A 17 13.04 -5.32 20.94
CA GLN A 17 12.85 -6.28 19.86
C GLN A 17 11.47 -5.97 19.32
N SER A 18 11.42 -5.10 18.31
CA SER A 18 10.26 -5.00 17.45
C SER A 18 10.11 -6.37 16.82
N SER A 19 9.28 -7.23 17.42
CA SER A 19 8.90 -8.50 16.81
C SER A 19 8.13 -8.14 15.55
N ALA A 20 8.82 -8.07 14.43
CA ALA A 20 8.17 -7.91 13.15
C ALA A 20 7.26 -9.14 12.94
N VAL A 21 6.07 -8.86 12.43
CA VAL A 21 5.02 -9.85 12.20
C VAL A 21 4.76 -9.90 10.71
N ALA A 22 4.66 -11.10 10.16
CA ALA A 22 4.15 -11.31 8.82
C ALA A 22 2.80 -12.03 8.88
N TRP A 23 1.99 -11.78 7.86
CA TRP A 23 0.71 -12.44 7.64
C TRP A 23 0.80 -13.22 6.34
N ILE A 24 0.52 -14.51 6.41
CA ILE A 24 0.54 -15.42 5.26
C ILE A 24 -0.90 -15.76 4.95
N TYR A 25 -1.32 -15.50 3.71
CA TYR A 25 -2.66 -15.80 3.23
C TYR A 25 -2.61 -16.90 2.18
N THR A 26 -3.53 -17.85 2.27
CA THR A 26 -3.66 -18.95 1.31
C THR A 26 -5.05 -18.92 0.68
N ALA A 27 -5.12 -18.50 -0.57
CA ALA A 27 -6.40 -18.31 -1.27
C ALA A 27 -7.16 -19.62 -1.54
N SER A 28 -6.48 -20.76 -1.62
CA SER A 28 -7.14 -22.05 -1.91
C SER A 28 -8.11 -22.47 -0.81
N ASP A 29 -7.86 -22.05 0.43
CA ASP A 29 -8.68 -22.42 1.59
C ASP A 29 -9.07 -21.26 2.49
N GLY A 30 -8.65 -20.03 2.18
CA GLY A 30 -8.94 -18.83 2.97
C GLY A 30 -8.23 -18.81 4.32
N SER A 31 -7.19 -19.62 4.51
CA SER A 31 -6.41 -19.58 5.74
C SER A 31 -5.55 -18.32 5.80
N ILE A 32 -5.41 -17.78 7.01
CA ILE A 32 -4.49 -16.68 7.29
C ILE A 32 -3.71 -17.00 8.56
N VAL A 33 -2.38 -16.96 8.45
CA VAL A 33 -1.45 -17.32 9.52
C VAL A 33 -0.61 -16.10 9.87
N ARG A 34 -0.58 -15.77 11.16
CA ARG A 34 0.26 -14.73 11.72
C ARG A 34 1.55 -15.37 12.21
N VAL A 35 2.69 -14.90 11.73
CA VAL A 35 4.00 -15.46 12.08
C VAL A 35 4.92 -14.39 12.67
N ASN A 36 5.70 -14.79 13.66
CA ASN A 36 6.81 -14.01 14.17
C ASN A 36 7.97 -14.11 13.17
N THR A 37 8.39 -13.00 12.58
CA THR A 37 9.42 -13.04 11.54
C THR A 37 10.83 -13.24 12.08
N ALA A 38 11.03 -13.10 13.39
CA ALA A 38 12.35 -13.28 14.02
C ALA A 38 12.72 -14.77 14.17
N ASN A 39 11.74 -15.64 14.37
CA ASN A 39 11.97 -17.06 14.65
C ASN A 39 11.04 -18.01 13.86
N GLY A 40 10.14 -17.49 13.04
CA GLY A 40 9.20 -18.29 12.24
C GLY A 40 8.06 -18.91 13.05
N ALA A 41 7.93 -18.60 14.34
CA ALA A 41 6.87 -19.16 15.18
C ALA A 41 5.50 -18.67 14.72
N ILE A 42 4.52 -19.58 14.64
CA ILE A 42 3.11 -19.23 14.43
C ILE A 42 2.60 -18.56 15.71
N ILE A 43 2.05 -17.36 15.55
CA ILE A 43 1.41 -16.60 16.61
C ILE A 43 -0.07 -16.98 16.66
N ASP A 44 -0.75 -16.90 15.51
CA ASP A 44 -2.17 -17.17 15.37
C ASP A 44 -2.47 -17.78 13.99
N ALA A 45 -3.59 -18.50 13.88
CA ALA A 45 -4.13 -18.95 12.60
C ALA A 45 -5.65 -18.80 12.59
N TYR A 46 -6.18 -18.29 11.48
CA TYR A 46 -7.61 -18.08 11.30
C TYR A 46 -8.05 -18.66 9.96
N ARG A 47 -9.33 -19.02 9.88
CA ARG A 47 -9.98 -19.34 8.62
C ARG A 47 -11.02 -18.28 8.31
N LEU A 48 -10.84 -17.61 7.17
CA LEU A 48 -11.78 -16.59 6.73
C LEU A 48 -13.10 -17.25 6.35
N PRO A 49 -14.25 -16.67 6.72
CA PRO A 49 -15.54 -17.23 6.34
C PRO A 49 -15.81 -17.00 4.85
N LEU A 50 -16.43 -17.98 4.19
CA LEU A 50 -16.94 -17.83 2.83
C LEU A 50 -18.46 -17.97 2.87
N SER A 51 -19.17 -16.96 2.37
CA SER A 51 -20.62 -17.03 2.26
C SER A 51 -21.01 -18.11 1.23
N PRO A 52 -22.09 -18.89 1.45
CA PRO A 52 -22.51 -19.96 0.53
C PRO A 52 -22.81 -19.51 -0.90
N ALA A 53 -23.03 -18.21 -1.12
CA ALA A 53 -23.23 -17.64 -2.45
C ALA A 53 -21.93 -17.49 -3.26
N PHE A 54 -20.76 -17.75 -2.64
CA PHE A 54 -19.44 -17.68 -3.25
C PHE A 54 -18.71 -19.00 -3.02
N ASN A 55 -17.82 -19.35 -3.93
CA ASN A 55 -17.14 -20.65 -3.92
C ASN A 55 -15.61 -20.54 -4.01
N VAL A 56 -15.08 -19.34 -4.21
CA VAL A 56 -13.64 -19.07 -4.34
C VAL A 56 -13.25 -17.87 -3.50
N TYR A 57 -12.13 -17.95 -2.79
CA TYR A 57 -11.48 -16.75 -2.24
C TYR A 57 -10.62 -16.10 -3.31
N GLY A 58 -10.62 -14.77 -3.35
CA GLY A 58 -9.79 -14.05 -4.29
C GLY A 58 -8.30 -14.15 -3.96
N PRO A 59 -7.45 -13.69 -4.90
CA PRO A 59 -6.02 -13.99 -4.90
C PRO A 59 -5.25 -13.30 -3.77
N ALA A 60 -5.79 -12.23 -3.20
CA ALA A 60 -5.12 -11.43 -2.20
C ALA A 60 -6.03 -11.08 -1.01
N ALA A 61 -5.39 -10.82 0.12
CA ALA A 61 -6.02 -10.28 1.33
C ALA A 61 -5.11 -9.22 1.94
N ILE A 62 -5.71 -8.19 2.54
CA ILE A 62 -4.98 -7.11 3.23
C ILE A 62 -5.32 -7.18 4.72
N VAL A 63 -4.29 -7.10 5.54
CA VAL A 63 -4.44 -7.02 7.00
C VAL A 63 -4.20 -5.59 7.46
N SER A 64 -5.10 -5.07 8.28
CA SER A 64 -4.92 -3.78 8.95
C SER A 64 -3.64 -3.75 9.80
N SER A 65 -3.06 -2.57 10.02
CA SER A 65 -1.80 -2.41 10.77
C SER A 65 -1.81 -3.08 12.16
N GLY A 66 -2.96 -3.14 12.83
CA GLY A 66 -3.10 -3.78 14.14
C GLY A 66 -3.45 -5.28 14.10
N GLY A 67 -3.63 -5.87 12.92
CA GLY A 67 -4.00 -7.29 12.79
C GLY A 67 -5.48 -7.61 13.04
N ARG A 68 -6.29 -6.62 13.41
CA ARG A 68 -7.70 -6.82 13.79
C ARG A 68 -8.62 -7.07 12.60
N PHE A 69 -8.47 -6.29 11.54
CA PHE A 69 -9.29 -6.42 10.35
C PHE A 69 -8.51 -7.08 9.23
N VAL A 70 -9.16 -8.03 8.56
CA VAL A 70 -8.70 -8.67 7.33
C VAL A 70 -9.72 -8.37 6.24
N ALA A 71 -9.28 -7.74 5.16
CA ALA A 71 -10.07 -7.52 3.96
C ALA A 71 -9.66 -8.53 2.90
N TYR A 72 -10.62 -9.24 2.31
CA TYR A 72 -10.39 -10.25 1.27
C TYR A 72 -11.58 -10.28 0.31
N THR A 73 -11.38 -10.86 -0.87
CA THR A 73 -12.45 -10.98 -1.84
C THR A 73 -13.04 -12.38 -1.87
N ALA A 74 -14.34 -12.47 -2.12
CA ALA A 74 -15.07 -13.71 -2.38
C ALA A 74 -15.62 -13.64 -3.81
N ILE A 75 -15.50 -14.73 -4.55
CA ILE A 75 -15.81 -14.81 -5.97
C ILE A 75 -16.72 -16.03 -6.20
N ASP A 76 -17.76 -15.84 -7.01
CA ASP A 76 -18.49 -16.93 -7.63
C ASP A 76 -17.97 -17.11 -9.06
N ASN A 77 -17.32 -18.24 -9.33
CA ASN A 77 -16.78 -18.53 -10.66
C ASN A 77 -17.58 -19.59 -11.44
N LEU A 78 -18.72 -20.05 -10.90
CA LEU A 78 -19.52 -21.11 -11.51
C LEU A 78 -20.62 -20.55 -12.40
N THR A 79 -21.14 -19.37 -12.06
CA THR A 79 -22.33 -18.80 -12.70
C THR A 79 -22.03 -18.00 -13.96
N GLY A 80 -20.75 -17.76 -14.30
CA GLY A 80 -20.33 -16.96 -15.44
C GLY A 80 -20.62 -15.46 -15.30
N THR A 81 -21.39 -15.06 -14.28
CA THR A 81 -21.50 -13.69 -13.80
C THR A 81 -20.29 -13.33 -12.96
N ASN A 82 -19.72 -12.14 -13.15
CA ASN A 82 -18.64 -11.59 -12.32
C ASN A 82 -19.18 -11.17 -10.92
N ASN A 83 -19.84 -12.09 -10.23
CA ASN A 83 -20.37 -11.87 -8.88
C ASN A 83 -19.24 -11.98 -7.87
N ARG A 84 -18.96 -10.86 -7.21
CA ARG A 84 -17.78 -10.67 -6.36
C ARG A 84 -18.09 -9.76 -5.22
N GLN A 85 -17.43 -9.99 -4.09
CA GLN A 85 -17.54 -9.13 -2.92
C GLN A 85 -16.19 -8.87 -2.27
N LEU A 86 -16.04 -7.68 -1.70
CA LEU A 86 -15.03 -7.38 -0.70
C LEU A 86 -15.64 -7.65 0.68
N VAL A 87 -14.99 -8.48 1.48
CA VAL A 87 -15.41 -8.82 2.83
C VAL A 87 -14.38 -8.30 3.81
N VAL A 88 -14.83 -7.68 4.90
CA VAL A 88 -13.99 -7.25 6.02
C VAL A 88 -14.34 -8.07 7.26
N TYR A 89 -13.40 -8.90 7.69
CA TYR A 89 -13.52 -9.78 8.84
C TYR A 89 -12.78 -9.19 10.05
N ASP A 90 -13.43 -9.19 11.22
CA ASP A 90 -12.83 -8.82 12.51
C ASP A 90 -12.31 -10.09 13.20
N THR A 91 -10.99 -10.25 13.26
CA THR A 91 -10.31 -11.42 13.85
C THR A 91 -10.47 -11.49 15.37
N GLN A 92 -10.74 -10.37 16.03
CA GLN A 92 -10.89 -10.32 17.49
C GLN A 92 -12.27 -10.83 17.92
N VAL A 93 -13.30 -10.53 17.12
CA VAL A 93 -14.68 -10.95 17.42
C VAL A 93 -15.11 -12.17 16.61
N GLY A 94 -14.35 -12.54 15.58
CA GLY A 94 -14.62 -13.71 14.76
C GLY A 94 -15.81 -13.54 13.81
N ALA A 95 -16.06 -12.31 13.30
CA ALA A 95 -17.26 -12.02 12.51
C ALA A 95 -17.00 -11.07 11.34
N ILE A 96 -17.78 -11.25 10.27
CA ILE A 96 -17.85 -10.31 9.15
C ILE A 96 -18.49 -9.00 9.64
N ARG A 97 -17.83 -7.87 9.36
CA ARG A 97 -18.30 -6.53 9.73
C ARG A 97 -18.87 -5.77 8.54
N PHE A 98 -18.23 -5.91 7.39
CA PHE A 98 -18.61 -5.20 6.18
C PHE A 98 -18.50 -6.12 4.98
N THR A 99 -19.41 -5.91 4.03
CA THR A 99 -19.43 -6.55 2.73
C THR A 99 -19.74 -5.49 1.69
N TYR A 100 -18.98 -5.47 0.60
CA TYR A 100 -19.18 -4.55 -0.51
C TYR A 100 -19.32 -5.34 -1.79
N ASP A 101 -20.32 -5.00 -2.61
CA ASP A 101 -20.48 -5.56 -3.94
C ASP A 101 -19.36 -5.05 -4.86
N LEU A 102 -18.69 -5.98 -5.54
CA LEU A 102 -17.65 -5.73 -6.52
C LEU A 102 -18.08 -6.17 -7.92
N THR A 103 -19.37 -6.39 -8.15
CA THR A 103 -19.90 -6.73 -9.47
C THR A 103 -19.49 -5.68 -10.49
N GLY A 104 -18.88 -6.12 -11.59
CA GLY A 104 -18.35 -5.25 -12.65
C GLY A 104 -16.92 -4.75 -12.42
N VAL A 105 -16.27 -5.07 -11.30
CA VAL A 105 -14.83 -4.81 -11.09
C VAL A 105 -14.00 -5.88 -11.81
N SER A 106 -13.05 -5.42 -12.63
CA SER A 106 -12.13 -6.27 -13.40
C SER A 106 -11.19 -7.08 -12.49
N ASP A 107 -10.83 -8.29 -12.93
CA ASP A 107 -9.98 -9.25 -12.20
C ASP A 107 -8.64 -8.66 -11.76
N GLY A 108 -8.00 -7.89 -12.63
CA GLY A 108 -6.70 -7.27 -12.36
C GLY A 108 -6.73 -6.17 -11.30
N ALA A 109 -7.90 -5.73 -10.83
CA ALA A 109 -8.00 -4.77 -9.71
C ALA A 109 -8.07 -5.46 -8.33
N LEU A 110 -8.12 -6.80 -8.29
CA LEU A 110 -8.36 -7.58 -7.07
C LEU A 110 -7.09 -8.22 -6.50
N ASP A 111 -5.94 -7.97 -7.11
CA ASP A 111 -4.63 -8.45 -6.66
C ASP A 111 -4.09 -7.67 -5.44
N PHE A 112 -4.74 -6.55 -5.07
CA PHE A 112 -4.34 -5.66 -3.98
C PHE A 112 -2.86 -5.29 -4.01
N GLU A 113 -2.24 -5.28 -5.18
CA GLU A 113 -0.85 -4.89 -5.29
C GLU A 113 -0.68 -3.46 -4.80
N ARG A 114 0.30 -3.24 -3.93
CA ARG A 114 0.66 -1.89 -3.51
C ARG A 114 1.26 -1.20 -4.73
N ALA A 115 0.47 -0.34 -5.40
CA ALA A 115 0.94 0.44 -6.53
C ALA A 115 2.28 1.12 -6.18
N PRO A 116 3.36 0.89 -6.96
CA PRO A 116 4.65 1.51 -6.72
C PRO A 116 4.58 2.99 -7.14
N GLY A 117 4.04 3.86 -6.28
CA GLY A 117 3.78 5.24 -6.71
C GLY A 117 3.56 6.32 -5.65
N ALA A 118 3.48 5.97 -4.35
CA ALA A 118 3.28 6.97 -3.29
C ALA A 118 4.53 7.21 -2.41
N ALA A 119 5.70 6.74 -2.84
CA ALA A 119 6.95 7.24 -2.29
C ALA A 119 7.06 8.71 -2.71
N ARG A 120 6.73 9.62 -1.78
CA ARG A 120 6.96 11.07 -1.86
C ARG A 120 8.13 11.36 -2.79
N ARG A 121 7.83 11.88 -3.98
CA ARG A 121 8.82 12.56 -4.80
C ARG A 121 9.25 13.77 -3.97
N SER A 122 10.31 13.59 -3.17
CA SER A 122 10.98 14.65 -2.45
C SER A 122 11.33 15.69 -3.51
N THR A 123 10.57 16.78 -3.55
CA THR A 123 10.89 17.96 -4.34
C THR A 123 12.10 18.62 -3.70
N ARG A 124 13.27 17.99 -3.90
CA ARG A 124 14.54 18.69 -3.80
C ARG A 124 14.45 19.83 -4.82
N PRO A 125 14.57 21.10 -4.42
CA PRO A 125 14.52 22.20 -5.38
C PRO A 125 15.65 21.96 -6.40
N ARG A 126 15.24 21.81 -7.66
CA ARG A 126 16.16 21.68 -8.80
C ARG A 126 16.95 22.99 -8.84
N ARG A 127 18.23 22.92 -8.48
CA ARG A 127 19.19 23.99 -8.76
C ARG A 127 19.19 24.20 -10.28
N PRO A 128 18.93 25.41 -10.81
CA PRO A 128 18.97 25.64 -12.25
C PRO A 128 20.41 25.38 -12.74
N SER A 129 20.53 24.48 -13.71
CA SER A 129 21.77 24.23 -14.44
C SER A 129 21.97 25.38 -15.43
N PRO A 130 23.15 26.05 -15.47
CA PRO A 130 23.44 27.01 -16.50
C PRO A 130 23.77 26.28 -17.80
N SER A 131 22.85 26.30 -18.76
CA SER A 131 23.15 25.95 -20.15
C SER A 131 23.95 27.09 -20.80
N ALA A 132 25.04 26.72 -21.45
CA ALA A 132 26.01 27.63 -22.04
C ALA A 132 25.45 28.42 -23.26
N SER A 133 25.70 29.73 -23.24
CA SER A 133 26.21 30.62 -24.30
C SER A 133 25.97 30.27 -25.79
N CYS A 134 25.20 31.12 -26.50
CA CYS A 134 25.48 31.53 -27.89
C CYS A 134 25.07 33.01 -28.13
N VAL A 135 26.05 33.87 -28.38
CA VAL A 135 26.19 34.93 -29.42
C VAL A 135 24.99 35.83 -29.81
N ALA A 136 25.25 37.14 -29.79
CA ALA A 136 24.36 38.24 -30.14
C ALA A 136 24.22 38.52 -31.65
N ALA A 137 23.07 39.07 -32.06
CA ALA A 137 23.00 40.04 -33.16
C ALA A 137 21.75 40.95 -33.04
N HIS A 138 22.02 42.25 -33.10
CA HIS A 138 21.12 43.40 -33.08
C HIS A 138 20.19 43.47 -34.30
N GLY A 139 18.95 43.93 -34.09
CA GLY A 139 18.05 44.37 -35.17
C GLY A 139 16.96 45.29 -34.64
N ALA A 140 17.24 46.59 -34.58
CA ALA A 140 16.28 47.63 -34.18
C ALA A 140 15.44 48.06 -35.40
N GLY A 141 14.15 47.72 -35.41
CA GLY A 141 13.17 48.22 -36.39
C GLY A 141 12.52 49.51 -35.90
N ARG A 142 12.69 50.60 -36.67
CA ARG A 142 12.06 51.92 -36.47
C ARG A 142 10.59 51.93 -36.94
N GLY A 143 9.82 52.90 -36.41
CA GLY A 143 8.40 53.21 -36.70
C GLY A 143 8.08 53.43 -38.18
N GLU A 144 6.83 53.51 -38.63
CA GLU A 144 5.65 54.24 -38.15
C GLU A 144 4.37 53.66 -38.81
N PRO A 145 3.14 54.09 -38.43
CA PRO A 145 1.89 53.48 -38.83
C PRO A 145 1.22 54.18 -40.03
N ARG A 146 0.44 53.44 -40.85
CA ARG A 146 -0.65 54.02 -41.64
C ARG A 146 -1.89 53.12 -41.74
N GLN A 147 -2.97 53.75 -41.34
CA GLN A 147 -4.38 53.38 -41.33
C GLN A 147 -4.97 53.37 -42.76
N ARG A 148 -5.80 52.38 -43.10
CA ARG A 148 -6.90 52.48 -44.11
C ARG A 148 -7.97 51.47 -43.70
N VAL A 149 -9.01 51.90 -42.98
CA VAL A 149 -10.34 52.27 -43.52
C VAL A 149 -10.94 51.15 -44.35
N ASN A 150 -11.79 50.35 -43.69
CA ASN A 150 -12.64 49.35 -44.30
C ASN A 150 -14.00 50.01 -44.61
N ARG A 151 -14.38 50.10 -45.88
CA ARG A 151 -15.75 50.39 -46.31
C ARG A 151 -16.32 49.10 -46.91
N ARG A 152 -17.33 48.58 -46.20
CA ARG A 152 -18.40 47.65 -46.60
C ARG A 152 -18.09 46.61 -47.67
#